data_AF-A0A6N7RST9-F1
#
_entry.id   AF-A0A6N7RST9-F1
#
_cell.length_a   1.000
_cell.length_b   1.000
_cell.length_c   1.000
_cell.angle_alpha   90.00
_cell.angle_beta   90.00
_cell.angle_gamma   90.00
#
_symmetry.space_group_name_H-M   'P 1'
#
loop_
_entity.id
_entity.type
_entity.pdbx_description
1 polymer ?
#
loop_
_entity_poly.entity_id
_entity_poly.type
_entity_poly.pdbx_seq_one_letter_code
_entity_poly.pdbx_strand_id
1 'polypeptide(L)'
;MGLLRPDFALTEKLLAIGGLVALFGGFGALMVGEFAPSVGFKGLVDRGIGGGGLLAMGIGVLCFVPLILRDPWRARPRTAEGRRALAREAALEAAVVALNLVCYAGTTIFALGALTALDRTPFAAGTVIALCIAVFALYRRHRKKHRRSYELVKPLGIVAFMLAFAAFAGAFGALRASDAVADAIEGPREQRCLLSDFEEQRPSGRYASARSADLVVEFVAENGETVRVSIKEQDREALRQIVDTGGVACLAYYPRTEVFVSAQPADAAGESSLTPTQRQGLP
;
A
#
# COMPACT_ATOMS: atom_id res chain seq x y z
N MET A 1 1.35 30.09 6.72
CA MET A 1 0.33 30.38 7.74
C MET A 1 -0.97 30.85 7.07
N GLY A 2 -1.79 29.92 6.56
CA GLY A 2 -3.06 30.24 5.89
C GLY A 2 -4.20 29.31 6.30
N LEU A 3 -4.07 28.64 7.45
CA LEU A 3 -4.87 27.45 7.80
C LEU A 3 -6.23 27.77 8.44
N LEU A 4 -6.57 29.05 8.63
CA LEU A 4 -7.86 29.47 9.17
C LEU A 4 -8.36 30.67 8.37
N ARG A 5 -9.04 30.41 7.24
CA ARG A 5 -9.90 31.43 6.64
C ARG A 5 -10.95 31.85 7.69
N PRO A 6 -11.22 33.15 7.86
CA PRO A 6 -12.14 33.64 8.89
C PRO A 6 -13.58 33.12 8.73
N ASP A 7 -13.94 32.61 7.55
CA ASP A 7 -15.30 32.19 7.18
C ASP A 7 -15.69 30.75 7.58
N PHE A 8 -14.77 30.00 8.23
CA PHE A 8 -15.07 28.63 8.66
C PHE A 8 -15.91 28.59 9.94
N ALA A 9 -16.96 27.77 9.94
CA ALA A 9 -17.75 27.49 11.12
C ALA A 9 -16.90 26.70 12.15
N LEU A 10 -17.27 26.77 13.43
CA LEU A 10 -16.54 26.07 14.50
C LEU A 10 -16.43 24.56 14.25
N THR A 11 -17.49 23.95 13.71
CA THR A 11 -17.54 22.53 13.32
C THR A 11 -16.54 22.17 12.22
N GLU A 12 -16.28 23.08 11.27
CA GLU A 12 -15.33 22.87 10.18
C GLU A 12 -13.90 23.00 10.63
N LYS A 13 -13.64 23.92 11.58
CA LYS A 13 -12.34 24.03 12.24
C LYS A 13 -12.04 22.77 13.04
N LEU A 14 -13.02 22.24 13.77
CA LEU A 14 -12.88 20.97 14.49
C LEU A 14 -12.65 19.79 13.55
N LEU A 15 -13.35 19.71 12.42
CA LEU A 15 -13.10 18.68 11.39
C LEU A 15 -11.70 18.80 10.78
N ALA A 16 -11.24 20.02 10.48
CA ALA A 16 -9.91 20.25 9.93
C ALA A 16 -8.82 19.86 10.94
N ILE A 17 -8.95 20.26 12.19
CA ILE A 17 -8.00 19.94 13.26
C ILE A 17 -8.01 18.43 13.54
N GLY A 18 -9.18 17.83 13.69
CA GLY A 18 -9.31 16.37 13.89
C GLY A 18 -8.73 15.59 12.73
N GLY A 19 -8.99 16.03 11.49
CA GLY A 19 -8.41 15.44 10.28
C GLY A 19 -6.89 15.56 10.25
N LEU A 20 -6.34 16.70 10.65
CA LEU A 20 -4.90 16.93 10.74
C LEU A 20 -4.25 16.00 11.78
N VAL A 21 -4.84 15.92 12.98
CA VAL A 21 -4.36 15.06 14.07
C VAL A 21 -4.42 13.59 13.65
N ALA A 22 -5.50 13.15 13.03
CA ALA A 22 -5.62 11.78 12.54
C ALA A 22 -4.60 11.46 11.42
N LEU A 23 -4.35 12.42 10.52
CA LEU A 23 -3.41 12.25 9.42
C LEU A 23 -1.95 12.19 9.89
N PHE A 24 -1.52 13.14 10.73
CA PHE A 24 -0.14 13.15 11.23
C PHE A 24 0.09 12.12 12.35
N GLY A 25 -0.90 11.91 13.22
CA GLY A 25 -0.85 10.86 14.23
C GLY A 25 -0.85 9.46 13.59
N GLY A 26 -1.68 9.25 12.57
CA GLY A 26 -1.69 8.00 11.80
C GLY A 26 -0.37 7.75 11.05
N PHE A 27 0.21 8.79 10.46
CA PHE A 27 1.54 8.70 9.86
C PHE A 27 2.62 8.37 10.89
N GLY A 28 2.57 8.98 12.08
CA GLY A 28 3.46 8.67 13.20
C GLY A 28 3.34 7.20 13.62
N ALA A 29 2.12 6.68 13.79
CA ALA A 29 1.87 5.28 14.11
C ALA A 29 2.39 4.32 13.03
N LEU A 30 2.23 4.67 11.75
CA LEU A 30 2.82 3.93 10.63
C LEU A 30 4.34 3.86 10.70
N MET A 31 4.98 5.00 10.98
CA MET A 31 6.44 5.05 11.12
C MET A 31 6.89 4.25 12.35
N VAL A 32 6.17 4.33 13.47
CA VAL A 32 6.48 3.50 14.64
C VAL A 32 6.39 2.02 14.28
N GLY A 33 5.30 1.56 13.67
CA GLY A 33 5.18 0.16 13.25
C GLY A 33 6.25 -0.29 12.23
N GLU A 34 6.78 0.62 11.43
CA GLU A 34 7.82 0.32 10.45
C GLU A 34 9.23 0.24 11.07
N PHE A 35 9.51 0.97 12.15
CA PHE A 35 10.81 0.96 12.82
C PHE A 35 10.81 0.22 14.17
N ALA A 36 9.67 -0.30 14.62
CA ALA A 36 9.56 -1.06 15.85
C ALA A 36 9.88 -2.57 15.63
N PRO A 37 10.18 -3.31 16.71
CA PRO A 37 10.58 -4.72 16.61
C PRO A 37 9.58 -5.56 15.82
N SER A 38 10.06 -6.50 15.01
CA SER A 38 9.25 -7.34 14.13
C SER A 38 9.08 -8.77 14.63
N VAL A 39 9.54 -9.07 15.84
CA VAL A 39 9.58 -10.44 16.40
C VAL A 39 8.66 -10.57 17.62
N GLY A 40 8.00 -11.72 17.73
CA GLY A 40 7.15 -12.11 18.85
C GLY A 40 5.85 -11.32 18.93
N PHE A 41 5.22 -11.37 20.11
CA PHE A 41 3.98 -10.63 20.39
C PHE A 41 4.15 -9.11 20.21
N LYS A 42 5.34 -8.57 20.47
CA LYS A 42 5.64 -7.15 20.25
C LYS A 42 5.58 -6.80 18.76
N GLY A 43 6.16 -7.62 17.89
CA GLY A 43 6.06 -7.45 16.44
C GLY A 43 4.63 -7.54 15.91
N LEU A 44 3.79 -8.37 16.52
CA LEU A 44 2.36 -8.43 16.22
C LEU A 44 1.65 -7.11 16.55
N VAL A 45 1.88 -6.57 17.77
CA VAL A 45 1.31 -5.30 18.21
C VAL A 45 1.77 -4.15 17.32
N ASP A 46 3.06 -4.06 17.02
CA ASP A 46 3.64 -3.00 16.21
C ASP A 46 3.12 -3.04 14.76
N ARG A 47 2.90 -4.23 14.20
CA ARG A 47 2.25 -4.42 12.90
C ARG A 47 0.78 -4.00 12.92
N GLY A 48 0.08 -4.27 14.02
CA GLY A 48 -1.28 -3.77 14.28
C GLY A 48 -1.36 -2.25 14.38
N ILE A 49 -0.40 -1.61 15.08
CA ILE A 49 -0.27 -0.15 15.18
C ILE A 49 -0.03 0.46 13.79
N GLY A 50 0.82 -0.16 12.97
CA GLY A 50 1.01 0.25 11.58
C GLY A 50 -0.29 0.20 10.76
N GLY A 51 -1.06 -0.89 10.88
CA GLY A 51 -2.38 -1.01 10.24
C GLY A 51 -3.38 0.06 10.71
N GLY A 52 -3.46 0.28 12.03
CA GLY A 52 -4.29 1.33 12.63
C GLY A 52 -3.88 2.75 12.22
N GLY A 53 -2.58 2.99 12.05
CA GLY A 53 -2.05 4.25 11.54
C GLY A 53 -2.52 4.56 10.12
N LEU A 54 -2.53 3.55 9.25
CA LEU A 54 -3.04 3.68 7.88
C LEU A 54 -4.54 3.98 7.85
N LEU A 55 -5.33 3.32 8.70
CA LEU A 55 -6.75 3.62 8.88
C LEU A 55 -6.97 5.07 9.32
N ALA A 56 -6.23 5.52 10.34
CA ALA A 56 -6.33 6.88 10.85
C ALA A 56 -5.97 7.93 9.79
N MET A 57 -4.98 7.67 8.94
CA MET A 57 -4.67 8.52 7.79
C MET A 57 -5.83 8.60 6.78
N GLY A 58 -6.46 7.47 6.47
CA GLY A 58 -7.63 7.43 5.58
C GLY A 58 -8.79 8.27 6.13
N ILE A 59 -9.10 8.11 7.41
CA ILE A 59 -10.13 8.91 8.11
C ILE A 59 -9.75 10.39 8.11
N GLY A 60 -8.49 10.72 8.40
CA GLY A 60 -7.99 12.08 8.42
C GLY A 60 -8.17 12.80 7.09
N VAL A 61 -7.89 12.11 5.98
CA VAL A 61 -8.12 12.63 4.61
C VAL A 61 -9.61 12.87 4.33
N LEU A 62 -10.50 11.98 4.79
CA LEU A 62 -11.94 12.14 4.61
C LEU A 62 -12.51 13.39 5.29
N CYS A 63 -11.93 13.81 6.43
CA CYS A 63 -12.35 15.03 7.11
C CYS A 63 -12.18 16.30 6.26
N PHE A 64 -11.28 16.30 5.27
CA PHE A 64 -11.05 17.44 4.38
C PHE A 64 -11.97 17.46 3.14
N VAL A 65 -12.59 16.35 2.78
CA VAL A 65 -13.53 16.24 1.65
C VAL A 65 -14.68 17.26 1.73
N PRO A 66 -15.42 17.40 2.85
CA PRO A 66 -16.51 18.38 2.94
C PRO A 66 -16.00 19.82 2.89
N LEU A 67 -14.78 20.09 3.37
CA LEU A 67 -14.18 21.44 3.33
C LEU A 67 -13.87 21.88 1.89
N ILE A 68 -13.42 20.95 1.05
CA ILE A 68 -13.11 21.22 -0.37
C ILE A 68 -14.39 21.31 -1.21
N LEU A 69 -15.41 20.51 -0.90
CA LEU A 69 -16.69 20.54 -1.61
C LEU A 69 -17.57 21.73 -1.23
N ARG A 70 -17.32 22.43 -0.11
CA ARG A 70 -18.17 23.51 0.39
C ARG A 70 -18.39 24.63 -0.63
N ASP A 71 -17.32 25.18 -1.19
CA ASP A 71 -17.37 26.30 -2.13
C ASP A 71 -18.15 25.93 -3.42
N PRO A 72 -17.82 24.84 -4.13
CA PRO A 72 -18.58 24.44 -5.31
C PRO A 72 -20.01 23.98 -4.98
N TRP A 73 -20.26 23.43 -3.79
CA TRP A 73 -21.60 23.02 -3.37
C TRP A 73 -22.52 24.22 -3.09
N ARG A 74 -22.01 25.27 -2.43
CA ARG A 74 -22.77 26.51 -2.18
C ARG A 74 -22.94 27.35 -3.43
N ALA A 75 -21.97 27.34 -4.34
CA ALA A 75 -22.05 28.01 -5.63
C ALA A 75 -22.97 27.29 -6.64
N ARG A 76 -23.54 26.13 -6.27
CA ARG A 76 -24.39 25.34 -7.18
C ARG A 76 -25.66 26.11 -7.55
N PRO A 77 -25.94 26.30 -8.85
CA PRO A 77 -27.15 26.99 -9.29
C PRO A 77 -28.41 26.24 -8.83
N ARG A 78 -29.36 27.01 -8.30
CA ARG A 78 -30.64 26.49 -7.78
C ARG A 78 -31.68 26.27 -8.87
N THR A 79 -31.56 26.96 -10.01
CA THR A 79 -32.47 26.84 -11.16
C THR A 79 -32.15 25.61 -12.01
N ALA A 80 -33.16 25.04 -12.67
CA ALA A 80 -33.00 23.88 -13.54
C ALA A 80 -32.09 24.18 -14.75
N GLU A 81 -32.18 25.39 -15.31
CA GLU A 81 -31.36 25.84 -16.43
C GLU A 81 -29.88 26.02 -16.03
N GLY A 82 -29.63 26.64 -14.87
CA GLY A 82 -28.27 26.78 -14.34
C GLY A 82 -27.63 25.43 -14.02
N ARG A 83 -28.40 24.44 -13.54
CA ARG A 83 -27.90 23.07 -13.35
C ARG A 83 -27.52 22.39 -14.66
N ARG A 84 -28.30 22.59 -15.73
CA ARG A 84 -27.99 22.05 -17.06
C ARG A 84 -26.74 22.69 -17.66
N ALA A 85 -26.58 24.00 -17.50
CA ALA A 85 -25.38 24.71 -17.93
C ALA A 85 -24.13 24.20 -17.18
N LEU A 86 -24.20 24.08 -15.85
CA LEU A 86 -23.13 23.54 -15.03
C LEU A 86 -22.78 22.09 -15.41
N ALA A 87 -23.80 21.25 -15.65
CA ALA A 87 -23.58 19.87 -16.06
C ALA A 87 -22.90 19.78 -17.43
N ARG A 88 -23.25 20.68 -18.36
CA ARG A 88 -22.62 20.75 -19.68
C ARG A 88 -21.17 21.22 -19.60
N GLU A 89 -20.88 22.19 -18.74
CA GLU A 89 -19.51 22.64 -18.49
C GLU A 89 -18.67 21.55 -17.82
N ALA A 90 -19.20 20.87 -16.81
CA ALA A 90 -18.56 19.73 -16.17
C ALA A 90 -18.31 18.58 -17.15
N ALA A 91 -19.28 18.26 -18.02
CA ALA A 91 -19.13 17.24 -19.06
C ALA A 91 -18.06 17.62 -20.08
N LEU A 92 -17.98 18.89 -20.46
CA LEU A 92 -16.92 19.38 -21.36
C LEU A 92 -15.54 19.32 -20.69
N GLU A 93 -15.41 19.74 -19.43
CA GLU A 93 -14.13 19.63 -18.71
C GLU A 93 -13.72 18.15 -18.54
N ALA A 94 -14.66 17.27 -18.20
CA ALA A 94 -14.43 15.83 -18.09
C ALA A 94 -14.03 15.20 -19.45
N ALA A 95 -14.69 15.59 -20.55
CA ALA A 95 -14.32 15.16 -21.89
C ALA A 95 -12.90 15.61 -22.26
N VAL A 96 -12.49 16.81 -21.85
CA VAL A 96 -11.12 17.27 -22.05
C VAL A 96 -10.13 16.48 -21.19
N VAL A 97 -10.49 16.11 -19.95
CA VAL A 97 -9.65 15.21 -19.12
C VAL A 97 -9.53 13.83 -19.75
N ALA A 98 -10.63 13.24 -20.20
CA ALA A 98 -10.63 11.96 -20.91
C ALA A 98 -9.77 12.03 -22.18
N LEU A 99 -9.89 13.12 -22.95
CA LEU A 99 -9.06 13.36 -24.13
C LEU A 99 -7.57 13.50 -23.75
N ASN A 100 -7.24 14.20 -22.66
CA ASN A 100 -5.85 14.24 -22.16
C ASN A 100 -5.38 12.81 -21.81
N LEU A 101 -6.20 12.02 -21.12
CA LEU A 101 -5.83 10.65 -20.75
C LEU A 101 -5.55 9.79 -21.99
N VAL A 102 -6.42 9.83 -23.00
CA VAL A 102 -6.22 9.11 -24.27
C VAL A 102 -4.97 9.63 -25.01
N CYS A 103 -4.81 10.94 -25.14
CA CYS A 103 -3.68 11.51 -25.88
C CYS A 103 -2.33 11.38 -25.16
N TYR A 104 -2.28 11.35 -23.83
CA TYR A 104 -1.05 11.21 -23.07
C TYR A 104 -0.76 9.77 -22.67
N ALA A 105 -1.69 9.11 -21.95
CA ALA A 105 -1.48 7.73 -21.51
C ALA A 105 -1.62 6.76 -22.68
N GLY A 106 -2.62 6.95 -23.55
CA GLY A 106 -2.82 6.09 -24.73
C GLY A 106 -1.62 6.12 -25.67
N THR A 107 -1.16 7.30 -26.10
CA THR A 107 0.01 7.38 -27.00
C THR A 107 1.28 6.79 -26.37
N THR A 108 1.45 6.91 -25.05
CA THR A 108 2.58 6.31 -24.34
C THR A 108 2.48 4.77 -24.35
N ILE A 109 1.30 4.21 -24.05
CA ILE A 109 1.08 2.76 -24.06
C ILE A 109 1.29 2.19 -25.47
N PHE A 110 0.74 2.84 -26.50
CA PHE A 110 0.92 2.43 -27.90
C PHE A 110 2.36 2.54 -28.36
N ALA A 111 3.08 3.60 -27.97
CA ALA A 111 4.51 3.72 -28.27
C ALA A 111 5.34 2.64 -27.57
N LEU A 112 5.02 2.32 -26.30
CA LEU A 112 5.70 1.27 -25.55
C LEU A 112 5.44 -0.12 -26.16
N GLY A 113 4.18 -0.41 -26.55
CA GLY A 113 3.82 -1.63 -27.27
C GLY A 113 4.53 -1.74 -28.63
N ALA A 114 4.62 -0.64 -29.38
CA ALA A 114 5.36 -0.61 -30.63
C ALA A 114 6.86 -0.85 -30.43
N LEU A 115 7.46 -0.32 -29.36
CA LEU A 115 8.86 -0.60 -29.01
C LEU A 115 9.11 -2.09 -28.75
N THR A 116 8.16 -2.80 -28.11
CA THR A 116 8.29 -4.27 -27.92
C THR A 116 8.18 -5.08 -29.21
N ALA A 117 7.58 -4.51 -30.27
CA ALA A 117 7.42 -5.15 -31.57
C ALA A 117 8.53 -4.77 -32.58
N LEU A 118 9.46 -3.91 -32.18
CA LEU A 118 10.45 -3.30 -33.07
C LEU A 118 11.36 -4.35 -33.76
N ASP A 119 11.72 -5.42 -33.04
CA ASP A 119 12.58 -6.49 -33.57
C ASP A 119 11.88 -7.37 -34.62
N ARG A 120 10.55 -7.46 -34.58
CA ARG A 120 9.76 -8.32 -35.48
C ARG A 120 9.24 -7.56 -36.69
N THR A 121 8.80 -6.31 -36.51
CA THR A 121 8.20 -5.49 -37.57
C THR A 121 8.67 -4.03 -37.49
N PRO A 122 9.97 -3.77 -37.78
CA PRO A 122 10.61 -2.48 -37.49
C PRO A 122 9.95 -1.29 -38.20
N PHE A 123 9.52 -1.47 -39.46
CA PHE A 123 8.86 -0.41 -40.22
C PHE A 123 7.47 -0.08 -39.66
N ALA A 124 6.66 -1.09 -39.32
CA ALA A 124 5.33 -0.88 -38.76
C ALA A 124 5.41 -0.25 -37.36
N ALA A 125 6.29 -0.78 -36.49
CA ALA A 125 6.56 -0.25 -35.16
C ALA A 125 7.06 1.21 -35.21
N GLY A 126 8.02 1.51 -36.08
CA GLY A 126 8.52 2.88 -36.27
C GLY A 126 7.43 3.85 -36.74
N THR A 127 6.53 3.40 -37.61
CA THR A 127 5.40 4.22 -38.09
C THR A 127 4.41 4.53 -36.96
N VAL A 128 4.09 3.56 -36.11
CA VAL A 128 3.20 3.75 -34.95
C VAL A 128 3.82 4.70 -33.93
N ILE A 129 5.12 4.59 -33.65
CA ILE A 129 5.84 5.50 -32.75
C ILE A 129 5.82 6.93 -33.30
N ALA A 130 6.14 7.12 -34.58
CA ALA A 130 6.10 8.43 -35.24
C ALA A 130 4.69 9.06 -35.18
N LEU A 131 3.65 8.24 -35.40
CA LEU A 131 2.25 8.69 -35.32
C LEU A 131 1.87 9.09 -33.88
N CYS A 132 2.32 8.35 -32.86
CA CYS A 132 2.12 8.70 -31.46
C CYS A 132 2.79 10.04 -31.10
N ILE A 133 4.02 10.27 -31.55
CA ILE A 133 4.75 11.53 -31.35
C ILE A 133 4.02 12.68 -32.06
N ALA A 134 3.55 12.47 -33.29
CA ALA A 134 2.82 13.48 -34.06
C ALA A 134 1.49 13.86 -33.37
N VAL A 135 0.70 12.87 -32.93
CA VAL A 135 -0.54 13.09 -32.17
C VAL A 135 -0.27 13.87 -30.89
N PHE A 136 0.77 13.49 -30.13
CA PHE A 136 1.16 14.21 -28.91
C PHE A 136 1.56 15.66 -29.21
N ALA A 137 2.38 15.90 -30.23
CA ALA A 137 2.85 17.24 -30.59
C ALA A 137 1.71 18.14 -31.09
N LEU A 138 0.82 17.61 -31.93
CA LEU A 138 -0.38 18.29 -32.43
C LEU A 138 -1.33 18.64 -31.28
N TYR A 139 -1.58 17.69 -30.38
CA TYR A 139 -2.43 17.90 -29.21
C TYR A 139 -1.84 18.97 -28.27
N ARG A 140 -0.53 18.93 -28.02
CA ARG A 140 0.16 19.95 -27.21
C ARG A 140 0.09 21.34 -27.86
N ARG A 141 0.22 21.45 -29.18
CA ARG A 141 0.04 22.72 -29.92
C ARG A 141 -1.40 23.22 -29.83
N HIS A 142 -2.38 22.34 -30.04
CA HIS A 142 -3.80 22.67 -29.90
C HIS A 142 -4.12 23.21 -28.50
N ARG A 143 -3.63 22.55 -27.44
CA ARG A 143 -3.82 22.99 -26.04
C ARG A 143 -3.12 24.31 -25.70
N LYS A 144 -1.97 24.60 -26.31
CA LYS A 144 -1.33 25.93 -26.17
C LYS A 144 -2.20 27.04 -26.75
N LYS A 145 -2.91 26.78 -27.85
CA LYS A 145 -3.80 27.73 -28.53
C LYS A 145 -5.17 27.87 -27.85
N HIS A 146 -5.71 26.77 -27.32
CA HIS A 146 -7.02 26.73 -26.63
C HIS A 146 -6.84 26.38 -25.15
N ARG A 147 -6.28 27.31 -24.38
CA ARG A 147 -6.17 27.15 -22.91
C ARG A 147 -7.57 27.21 -22.30
N ARG A 148 -7.94 26.19 -21.54
CA ARG A 148 -9.11 26.20 -20.65
C ARG A 148 -8.65 26.17 -19.20
N SER A 149 -9.28 26.99 -18.36
CA SER A 149 -9.22 26.85 -16.90
C SER A 149 -10.04 25.61 -16.49
N TYR A 150 -9.63 24.98 -15.39
CA TYR A 150 -10.30 23.81 -14.79
C TYR A 150 -10.81 24.21 -13.42
N GLU A 151 -11.87 25.00 -13.38
CA GLU A 151 -12.37 25.51 -12.11
C GLU A 151 -13.31 24.51 -11.43
N LEU A 152 -14.05 23.72 -12.21
CA LEU A 152 -15.01 22.74 -11.71
C LEU A 152 -14.35 21.37 -11.47
N VAL A 153 -13.50 20.92 -12.39
CA VAL A 153 -12.85 19.60 -12.29
C VAL A 153 -11.72 19.57 -11.27
N LYS A 154 -11.05 20.70 -10.97
CA LYS A 154 -9.94 20.72 -9.99
C LYS A 154 -10.36 20.28 -8.58
N PRO A 155 -11.39 20.88 -7.93
CA PRO A 155 -11.82 20.42 -6.61
C PRO A 155 -12.37 18.98 -6.64
N LEU A 156 -13.09 18.60 -7.70
CA LEU A 156 -13.60 17.23 -7.87
C LEU A 156 -12.48 16.20 -8.03
N GLY A 157 -11.42 16.53 -8.76
CA GLY A 157 -10.25 15.67 -8.92
C GLY A 157 -9.48 15.48 -7.61
N ILE A 158 -9.33 16.55 -6.81
CA ILE A 158 -8.74 16.45 -5.47
C ILE A 158 -9.59 15.55 -4.58
N VAL A 159 -10.91 15.73 -4.58
CA VAL A 159 -11.83 14.88 -3.81
C VAL A 159 -11.77 13.43 -4.26
N ALA A 160 -11.76 13.16 -5.58
CA ALA A 160 -11.65 11.81 -6.10
C ALA A 160 -10.33 11.14 -5.66
N PHE A 161 -9.22 11.87 -5.70
CA PHE A 161 -7.93 11.39 -5.18
C PHE A 161 -7.99 11.11 -3.68
N MET A 162 -8.59 12.01 -2.89
CA MET A 162 -8.76 11.83 -1.45
C MET A 162 -9.62 10.61 -1.11
N LEU A 163 -10.72 10.39 -1.85
CA LEU A 163 -11.57 9.22 -1.69
C LEU A 163 -10.85 7.94 -2.08
N ALA A 164 -10.09 7.95 -3.18
CA ALA A 164 -9.28 6.80 -3.60
C ALA A 164 -8.21 6.46 -2.57
N PHE A 165 -7.50 7.47 -2.06
CA PHE A 165 -6.51 7.30 -1.00
C PHE A 165 -7.17 6.78 0.28
N ALA A 166 -8.32 7.35 0.70
CA ALA A 166 -9.03 6.90 1.89
C ALA A 166 -9.57 5.47 1.75
N ALA A 167 -10.05 5.09 0.57
CA ALA A 167 -10.48 3.72 0.29
C ALA A 167 -9.30 2.74 0.35
N PHE A 168 -8.15 3.11 -0.26
CA PHE A 168 -6.92 2.33 -0.19
C PHE A 168 -6.43 2.19 1.26
N ALA A 169 -6.21 3.32 1.95
CA ALA A 169 -5.71 3.33 3.31
C ALA A 169 -6.68 2.64 4.30
N GLY A 170 -7.99 2.81 4.08
CA GLY A 170 -9.06 2.14 4.80
C GLY A 170 -9.03 0.62 4.62
N ALA A 171 -9.01 0.14 3.38
CA ALA A 171 -9.01 -1.29 3.09
C ALA A 171 -7.73 -1.98 3.60
N PHE A 172 -6.56 -1.45 3.24
CA PHE A 172 -5.29 -2.05 3.64
C PHE A 172 -5.01 -1.91 5.14
N GLY A 173 -5.41 -0.79 5.74
CA GLY A 173 -5.28 -0.58 7.18
C GLY A 173 -6.20 -1.51 7.97
N ALA A 174 -7.44 -1.69 7.51
CA ALA A 174 -8.41 -2.59 8.13
C ALA A 174 -7.93 -4.04 8.09
N LEU A 175 -7.46 -4.50 6.91
CA LEU A 175 -6.93 -5.85 6.75
C LEU A 175 -5.75 -6.09 7.69
N ARG A 176 -4.73 -5.21 7.69
CA ARG A 176 -3.56 -5.36 8.56
C ARG A 176 -3.92 -5.35 10.04
N ALA A 177 -4.84 -4.47 10.45
CA ALA A 177 -5.29 -4.41 11.83
C ALA A 177 -6.12 -5.65 12.21
N SER A 178 -6.99 -6.13 11.32
CA SER A 178 -7.79 -7.34 11.57
C SER A 178 -6.95 -8.59 11.64
N ASP A 179 -5.92 -8.71 10.79
CA ASP A 179 -4.99 -9.84 10.79
C ASP A 179 -4.20 -9.87 12.10
N ALA A 180 -3.72 -8.71 12.57
CA ALA A 180 -3.04 -8.61 13.86
C ALA A 180 -3.94 -8.96 15.04
N VAL A 181 -5.21 -8.55 15.02
CA VAL A 181 -6.19 -8.91 16.06
C VAL A 181 -6.54 -10.39 16.01
N ALA A 182 -6.75 -10.95 14.82
CA ALA A 182 -7.05 -12.37 14.67
C ALA A 182 -5.89 -13.24 15.16
N ASP A 183 -4.66 -12.90 14.80
CA ASP A 183 -3.46 -13.59 15.28
C ASP A 183 -3.24 -13.40 16.80
N ALA A 184 -3.65 -12.26 17.36
CA ALA A 184 -3.60 -12.05 18.81
C ALA A 184 -4.61 -12.94 19.57
N ILE A 185 -5.73 -13.30 18.93
CA ILE A 185 -6.77 -14.17 19.51
C ILE A 185 -6.43 -15.65 19.29
N GLU A 186 -6.03 -16.03 18.08
CA GLU A 186 -5.70 -17.42 17.72
C GLU A 186 -4.38 -17.88 18.37
N GLY A 187 -3.44 -16.94 18.59
CA GLY A 187 -2.12 -17.26 19.09
C GLY A 187 -1.16 -17.77 17.99
N PRO A 188 0.12 -17.99 18.33
CA PRO A 188 1.11 -18.48 17.38
C PRO A 188 0.85 -19.93 17.01
N ARG A 189 1.06 -20.27 15.74
CA ARG A 189 1.04 -21.66 15.25
C ARG A 189 2.44 -22.23 15.26
N GLU A 190 2.56 -23.49 15.66
CA GLU A 190 3.79 -24.26 15.63
C GLU A 190 3.72 -25.30 14.52
N GLN A 191 4.69 -25.31 13.62
CA GLN A 191 4.74 -26.27 12.51
C GLN A 191 6.17 -26.65 12.18
N ARG A 192 6.38 -27.91 11.77
CA ARG A 192 7.64 -28.36 11.21
C ARG A 192 7.78 -27.88 9.78
N CYS A 193 8.84 -27.15 9.50
CA CYS A 193 9.11 -26.60 8.20
C CYS A 193 10.58 -26.77 7.80
N LEU A 194 10.80 -27.03 6.51
CA LEU A 194 12.11 -27.05 5.88
C LEU A 194 12.42 -25.65 5.36
N LEU A 195 13.61 -25.15 5.65
CA LEU A 195 14.08 -23.89 5.07
C LEU A 195 14.22 -24.07 3.55
N SER A 196 13.55 -23.21 2.79
CA SER A 196 13.54 -23.27 1.33
C SER A 196 14.36 -22.14 0.72
N ASP A 197 14.11 -20.90 1.15
CA ASP A 197 14.76 -19.73 0.56
C ASP A 197 14.97 -18.60 1.58
N PHE A 198 15.88 -17.69 1.25
CA PHE A 198 16.20 -16.51 2.03
C PHE A 198 16.43 -15.31 1.11
N GLU A 199 15.60 -14.28 1.27
CA GLU A 199 15.67 -13.06 0.47
C GLU A 199 15.93 -11.84 1.37
N GLU A 200 17.03 -11.11 1.10
CA GLU A 200 17.32 -9.83 1.74
C GLU A 200 16.74 -8.68 0.89
N GLN A 201 15.65 -8.09 1.35
CA GLN A 201 15.01 -6.95 0.71
C GLN A 201 15.56 -5.64 1.29
N ARG A 202 16.64 -5.14 0.68
CA ARG A 202 17.24 -3.86 1.07
C ARG A 202 16.69 -2.70 0.21
N PRO A 203 15.93 -1.75 0.78
CA PRO A 203 15.46 -0.59 0.03
C PRO A 203 16.65 0.30 -0.39
N SER A 204 16.67 0.75 -1.64
CA SER A 204 17.74 1.58 -2.20
C SER A 204 17.26 2.99 -2.60
N GLY A 205 18.21 3.92 -2.72
CA GLY A 205 17.93 5.29 -3.15
C GLY A 205 17.10 6.09 -2.14
N ARG A 206 16.13 6.87 -2.62
CA ARG A 206 15.33 7.81 -1.81
C ARG A 206 14.40 7.14 -0.80
N TYR A 207 14.15 5.85 -0.94
CA TYR A 207 13.26 5.09 -0.07
C TYR A 207 13.98 4.44 1.11
N ALA A 208 15.33 4.43 1.10
CA ALA A 208 16.13 3.83 2.17
C ALA A 208 15.93 4.49 3.54
N SER A 209 15.52 5.76 3.59
CA SER A 209 15.27 6.47 4.85
C SER A 209 13.87 6.25 5.42
N ALA A 210 12.95 5.67 4.64
CA ALA A 210 11.54 5.56 4.99
C ALA A 210 11.06 4.10 5.15
N ARG A 211 11.95 3.13 4.95
CA ARG A 211 11.65 1.70 5.05
C ARG A 211 12.86 0.98 5.62
N SER A 212 12.65 0.06 6.56
CA SER A 212 13.72 -0.80 7.04
C SER A 212 14.08 -1.86 6.00
N ALA A 213 15.28 -2.44 6.10
CA ALA A 213 15.58 -3.66 5.36
C ALA A 213 14.80 -4.83 5.99
N ASP A 214 14.14 -5.60 5.13
CA ASP A 214 13.36 -6.77 5.52
C ASP A 214 14.14 -8.03 5.11
N LEU A 215 14.38 -8.93 6.06
CA LEU A 215 14.96 -10.26 5.87
C LEU A 215 13.79 -11.24 5.77
N VAL A 216 13.50 -11.70 4.57
CA VAL A 216 12.41 -12.62 4.31
C VAL A 216 12.95 -14.04 4.30
N VAL A 217 12.37 -14.89 5.13
CA VAL A 217 12.70 -16.31 5.19
C VAL A 217 11.50 -17.11 4.71
N GLU A 218 11.71 -17.98 3.73
CA GLU A 218 10.66 -18.86 3.21
C GLU A 218 10.93 -20.31 3.63
N PHE A 219 9.90 -20.93 4.19
CA PHE A 219 9.92 -22.33 4.60
C PHE A 219 8.86 -23.11 3.83
N VAL A 220 9.10 -24.40 3.61
CA VAL A 220 8.11 -25.35 3.10
C VAL A 220 7.71 -26.25 4.25
N ALA A 221 6.44 -26.17 4.64
CA ALA A 221 5.87 -27.03 5.66
C ALA A 221 5.64 -28.45 5.13
N GLU A 222 5.51 -29.43 6.03
CA GLU A 222 5.26 -30.84 5.66
C GLU A 222 3.99 -31.06 4.82
N ASN A 223 3.01 -30.16 4.94
CA ASN A 223 1.79 -30.16 4.14
C ASN A 223 1.99 -29.59 2.71
N GLY A 224 3.20 -29.18 2.34
CA GLY A 224 3.54 -28.54 1.07
C GLY A 224 3.19 -27.05 0.99
N GLU A 225 2.75 -26.44 2.09
CA GLU A 225 2.45 -25.01 2.15
C GLU A 225 3.73 -24.19 2.33
N THR A 226 3.85 -23.09 1.59
CA THR A 226 4.95 -22.14 1.76
C THR A 226 4.62 -21.18 2.90
N VAL A 227 5.43 -21.22 3.95
CA VAL A 227 5.34 -20.31 5.09
C VAL A 227 6.38 -19.22 4.91
N ARG A 228 5.92 -17.96 4.82
CA ARG A 228 6.78 -16.79 4.70
C ARG A 228 6.83 -16.05 6.02
N VAL A 229 8.03 -15.67 6.44
CA VAL A 229 8.24 -14.89 7.66
C VAL A 229 9.15 -13.71 7.36
N SER A 230 8.78 -12.52 7.85
CA SER A 230 9.55 -11.29 7.62
C SER A 230 10.14 -10.78 8.94
N ILE A 231 11.47 -10.66 8.98
CA ILE A 231 12.23 -10.17 10.12
C ILE A 231 12.94 -8.88 9.69
N LYS A 232 12.78 -7.78 10.42
CA LYS A 232 13.49 -6.53 10.13
C LYS A 232 14.97 -6.67 10.49
N GLU A 233 15.85 -5.97 9.77
CA GLU A 233 17.31 -6.01 9.98
C GLU A 233 17.73 -5.71 11.43
N GLN A 234 16.97 -4.89 12.16
CA GLN A 234 17.24 -4.60 13.57
C GLN A 234 17.08 -5.82 14.50
N ASP A 235 16.27 -6.80 14.11
CA ASP A 235 16.04 -8.05 14.85
C ASP A 235 16.77 -9.23 14.21
N ARG A 236 17.85 -8.96 13.45
CA ARG A 236 18.65 -9.98 12.77
C ARG A 236 19.16 -11.09 13.68
N GLU A 237 19.34 -10.82 14.98
CA GLU A 237 19.72 -11.85 15.94
C GLU A 237 18.72 -13.01 16.02
N ALA A 238 17.44 -12.76 15.73
CA ALA A 238 16.41 -13.80 15.67
C ALA A 238 16.68 -14.84 14.57
N LEU A 239 17.40 -14.48 13.50
CA LEU A 239 17.82 -15.42 12.46
C LEU A 239 18.82 -16.47 12.97
N ARG A 240 19.56 -16.20 14.05
CA ARG A 240 20.49 -17.20 14.62
C ARG A 240 19.74 -18.47 15.00
N GLN A 241 18.55 -18.34 15.59
CA GLN A 241 17.71 -19.49 15.92
C GLN A 241 17.36 -20.33 14.70
N ILE A 242 17.13 -19.71 13.54
CA ILE A 242 16.82 -20.41 12.29
C ILE A 242 18.09 -21.09 11.75
N VAL A 243 19.24 -20.41 11.78
CA VAL A 243 20.53 -20.97 11.33
C VAL A 243 20.95 -22.15 12.21
N ASP A 244 20.74 -22.06 13.52
CA ASP A 244 21.11 -23.08 14.51
C ASP A 244 20.30 -24.38 14.35
N THR A 245 19.14 -24.34 13.68
CA THR A 245 18.34 -25.56 13.41
C THR A 245 18.86 -26.40 12.25
N GLY A 246 19.85 -25.92 11.47
CA GLY A 246 20.47 -26.70 10.40
C GLY A 246 19.55 -27.01 9.21
N GLY A 247 18.42 -26.30 9.08
CA GLY A 247 17.53 -26.37 7.91
C GLY A 247 16.17 -27.02 8.14
N VAL A 248 15.95 -27.75 9.24
CA VAL A 248 14.64 -28.30 9.63
C VAL A 248 14.26 -27.76 11.00
N ALA A 249 13.23 -26.92 11.07
CA ALA A 249 12.82 -26.23 12.29
C ALA A 249 11.36 -26.49 12.64
N CYS A 250 11.07 -26.62 13.94
CA CYS A 250 9.74 -26.32 14.48
C CYS A 250 9.63 -24.79 14.59
N LEU A 251 8.87 -24.20 13.67
CA LEU A 251 8.67 -22.76 13.55
C LEU A 251 7.40 -22.36 14.29
N ALA A 252 7.53 -21.45 15.25
CA ALA A 252 6.41 -20.73 15.87
C ALA A 252 6.25 -19.37 15.18
N TYR A 253 5.08 -19.12 14.59
CA TYR A 253 4.80 -17.88 13.87
C TYR A 253 3.31 -17.49 13.92
N TYR A 254 3.03 -16.23 13.64
CA TYR A 254 1.66 -15.74 13.46
C TYR A 254 1.28 -15.83 11.97
N PRO A 255 0.26 -16.61 11.60
CA PRO A 255 0.03 -17.01 10.22
C PRO A 255 -0.49 -15.88 9.30
N ARG A 256 -1.31 -14.95 9.81
CA ARG A 256 -1.88 -13.89 8.97
C ARG A 256 -0.96 -12.68 8.86
N THR A 257 -0.21 -12.41 9.92
CA THR A 257 0.73 -11.29 10.00
C THR A 257 2.15 -11.65 9.60
N GLU A 258 2.45 -12.94 9.42
CA GLU A 258 3.77 -13.46 9.03
C GLU A 258 4.90 -13.06 10.00
N VAL A 259 4.55 -12.90 11.28
CA VAL A 259 5.48 -12.47 12.34
C VAL A 259 6.17 -13.69 12.94
N PHE A 260 7.50 -13.66 12.95
CA PHE A 260 8.35 -14.67 13.59
C PHE A 260 8.17 -14.66 15.11
N VAL A 261 8.07 -15.82 15.75
CA VAL A 261 8.11 -15.92 17.22
C VAL A 261 9.35 -16.66 17.70
N SER A 262 9.55 -17.90 17.24
CA SER A 262 10.74 -18.69 17.57
C SER A 262 10.96 -19.82 16.59
N ALA A 263 12.20 -20.31 16.51
CA ALA A 263 12.54 -21.53 15.79
C ALA A 263 13.30 -22.48 16.73
N GLN A 264 12.89 -23.74 16.77
CA GLN A 264 13.56 -24.78 17.56
C GLN A 264 13.96 -25.96 16.66
N PRO A 265 15.06 -26.67 16.98
CA PRO A 265 15.43 -27.88 16.24
C PRO A 265 14.29 -28.90 16.30
N ALA A 266 13.98 -29.56 15.18
CA ALA A 266 12.90 -30.56 15.13
C ALA A 266 13.10 -31.72 16.13
N ASP A 267 14.36 -31.98 16.51
CA ASP A 267 14.76 -33.00 17.49
C ASP A 267 14.48 -32.59 18.94
N ALA A 268 14.45 -31.29 19.24
CA ALA A 268 14.16 -30.77 20.59
C ALA A 268 12.67 -30.88 20.95
N ALA A 269 11.78 -30.82 19.95
CA ALA A 269 10.34 -31.03 20.13
C ALA A 269 9.97 -32.51 20.41
N GLY A 270 10.93 -33.43 20.31
CA GLY A 270 10.75 -34.87 20.58
C GLY A 270 11.01 -35.30 22.02
N GLU A 271 11.52 -34.44 22.91
CA GLU A 271 11.91 -34.85 24.26
C GLU A 271 10.80 -34.76 25.33
N SER A 272 9.58 -34.32 25.00
CA SER A 272 8.47 -34.35 25.98
C SER A 272 7.61 -35.63 25.95
N SER A 273 7.94 -36.64 25.13
CA SER A 273 7.24 -37.94 25.18
C SER A 273 8.02 -39.07 24.50
N LEU A 274 9.19 -39.43 25.05
CA LEU A 274 9.84 -40.70 24.70
C LEU A 274 10.14 -41.51 25.96
N THR A 275 9.33 -42.54 26.19
CA THR A 275 9.62 -43.62 27.12
C THR A 275 10.87 -44.40 26.67
N PRO A 276 11.71 -44.87 27.61
CA PRO A 276 13.04 -45.41 27.33
C PRO A 276 12.99 -46.89 26.86
N THR A 277 12.28 -47.20 25.78
CA THR A 277 12.19 -48.60 25.28
C THR A 277 12.36 -48.79 23.77
N GLN A 278 12.68 -47.76 22.99
CA GLN A 278 12.93 -47.93 21.53
C GLN A 278 14.38 -47.66 21.07
N ARG A 279 15.36 -47.75 21.96
CA ARG A 279 16.79 -47.57 21.61
C ARG A 279 17.53 -48.82 21.12
N GLN A 280 16.85 -49.93 20.80
CA GLN A 280 17.51 -51.10 20.23
C GLN A 280 16.68 -51.73 19.12
N GLY A 281 17.25 -51.76 17.92
CA GLY A 281 16.72 -52.53 16.80
C GLY A 281 17.21 -52.06 15.43
N LEU A 282 18.51 -52.19 15.16
CA LEU A 282 19.00 -52.46 13.79
C LEU A 282 18.50 -53.86 13.38
N PRO A 283 18.23 -54.08 12.09
CA PRO A 283 19.30 -54.49 11.17
C PRO A 283 19.74 -53.41 10.18
#